data_AF-A0A349H3R3-F1
#
_entry.id   AF-A0A349H3R3-F1
#
_cell.length_a   1.000
_cell.length_b   1.000
_cell.length_c   1.000
_cell.angle_alpha   90.00
_cell.angle_beta   90.00
_cell.angle_gamma   90.00
#
_symmetry.space_group_name_H-M   'P 1'
#
loop_
_entity.id
_entity.type
_entity.pdbx_description
1 polymer ?
#
loop_
_entity_poly.entity_id
_entity_poly.type
_entity_poly.pdbx_seq_one_letter_code
_entity_poly.pdbx_strand_id
1 'polypeptide(L)'
;MKMQMVKMLPVAGLLLVVGSGCTSVRGVKPIQPEFGQVVSDLNPVLTWAADKDSAVSYDLEIKEINKDGIAVKVVYSKEGINGTSHKIEGDALKPGMCYSWALRTRKGETLSAWNRQSKYIELIVYASRTNRPFEFITPDAP
;
A
#
# COMPACT_ATOMS: atom_id res chain seq x y z
N MET A 1 -71.00 0.24 -16.93
CA MET A 1 -70.11 1.17 -16.21
C MET A 1 -68.94 0.36 -15.66
N LYS A 2 -67.78 0.37 -16.33
CA LYS A 2 -66.56 -0.37 -15.95
C LYS A 2 -65.50 0.68 -15.62
N MET A 3 -65.17 0.79 -14.34
CA MET A 3 -64.16 1.71 -13.82
C MET A 3 -62.79 1.07 -14.04
N GLN A 4 -61.97 1.65 -14.93
CA GLN A 4 -60.60 1.19 -15.17
C GLN A 4 -59.69 1.74 -14.06
N MET A 5 -59.12 0.82 -13.29
CA MET A 5 -58.10 1.08 -12.27
C MET A 5 -56.78 1.45 -12.96
N VAL A 6 -56.26 2.64 -12.67
CA VAL A 6 -54.93 3.08 -13.06
C VAL A 6 -53.90 2.27 -12.26
N LYS A 7 -53.09 1.45 -12.95
CA LYS A 7 -51.92 0.81 -12.35
C LYS A 7 -50.80 1.84 -12.22
N MET A 8 -50.47 2.26 -11.00
CA MET A 8 -49.21 2.96 -10.72
C MET A 8 -48.05 1.97 -10.88
N LEU A 9 -47.09 2.31 -11.74
CA LEU A 9 -45.79 1.64 -11.86
C LEU A 9 -44.88 2.08 -10.71
N PRO A 10 -44.12 1.16 -10.06
CA PRO A 10 -43.09 1.56 -9.10
C PRO A 10 -41.87 2.11 -9.86
N VAL A 11 -41.56 3.38 -9.64
CA VAL A 11 -40.27 3.98 -10.03
C VAL A 11 -39.20 3.40 -9.11
N ALA A 12 -38.54 2.33 -9.57
CA ALA A 12 -37.34 1.81 -8.94
C ALA A 12 -36.22 2.85 -9.13
N GLY A 13 -36.01 3.70 -8.12
CA GLY A 13 -34.85 4.57 -8.05
C GLY A 13 -33.59 3.72 -7.91
N LEU A 14 -32.89 3.50 -9.02
CA LEU A 14 -31.54 2.95 -9.04
C LEU A 14 -30.62 3.96 -8.35
N LEU A 15 -30.35 3.73 -7.06
CA LEU A 15 -29.36 4.50 -6.31
C LEU A 15 -27.97 4.13 -6.83
N LEU A 16 -27.46 4.89 -7.81
CA LEU A 16 -26.08 4.81 -8.25
C LEU A 16 -25.18 5.29 -7.11
N VAL A 17 -24.70 4.36 -6.29
CA VAL A 17 -23.65 4.62 -5.32
C VAL A 17 -22.34 4.78 -6.08
N VAL A 18 -22.03 6.00 -6.51
CA VAL A 18 -20.71 6.33 -7.06
C VAL A 18 -19.76 6.55 -5.89
N GLY A 19 -19.14 5.48 -5.40
CA GLY A 19 -18.07 5.58 -4.41
C GLY A 19 -16.76 5.98 -5.08
N SER A 20 -16.29 7.22 -4.88
CA SER A 20 -14.94 7.63 -5.25
C SER A 20 -13.97 7.29 -4.12
N GLY A 21 -13.07 6.33 -4.34
CA GLY A 21 -12.00 6.02 -3.40
C GLY A 21 -10.69 6.68 -3.82
N CYS A 22 -10.14 7.57 -2.98
CA CYS A 22 -8.78 8.10 -3.16
C CYS A 22 -7.82 7.41 -2.19
N THR A 23 -6.69 6.90 -2.70
CA THR A 23 -5.58 6.42 -1.89
C THR A 23 -4.60 7.56 -1.62
N SER A 24 -4.34 7.87 -0.36
CA SER A 24 -3.34 8.87 0.04
C SER A 24 -2.17 8.18 0.75
N VAL A 25 -0.95 8.54 0.38
CA VAL A 25 0.26 8.10 1.07
C VAL A 25 0.71 9.20 2.01
N ARG A 26 0.97 8.86 3.27
CA ARG A 26 1.64 9.75 4.23
C ARG A 26 3.10 9.34 4.33
N GLY A 27 4.01 10.32 4.26
CA GLY A 27 5.45 10.09 4.27
C GLY A 27 6.00 9.82 2.86
N VAL A 28 7.13 9.11 2.80
CA VAL A 28 7.81 8.77 1.54
C VAL A 28 6.88 7.93 0.65
N LYS A 29 6.69 8.34 -0.61
CA LYS A 29 5.78 7.67 -1.54
C LYS A 29 6.48 6.51 -2.27
N PRO A 30 6.08 5.26 -2.06
CA PRO A 30 6.56 4.13 -2.85
C PRO A 30 6.16 4.22 -4.32
N ILE A 31 6.99 3.66 -5.19
CA ILE A 31 6.74 3.59 -6.63
C ILE A 31 6.78 2.13 -7.10
N GLN A 32 7.83 1.38 -6.78
CA GLN A 32 7.94 -0.06 -7.08
C GLN A 32 8.53 -0.82 -5.89
N PRO A 33 8.12 -2.08 -5.66
CA PRO A 33 6.95 -2.72 -6.25
C PRO A 33 5.65 -2.02 -5.83
N GLU A 34 4.67 -2.05 -6.73
CA GLU A 34 3.31 -1.59 -6.44
C GLU A 34 2.64 -2.49 -5.41
N PHE A 35 1.57 -1.97 -4.80
CA PHE A 35 0.81 -2.71 -3.80
C PHE A 35 0.28 -4.03 -4.37
N GLY A 36 0.65 -5.14 -3.74
CA GLY A 36 0.25 -6.49 -4.11
C GLY A 36 0.97 -7.04 -5.34
N GLN A 37 1.97 -6.34 -5.87
CA GLN A 37 2.70 -6.80 -7.05
C GLN A 37 3.51 -8.07 -6.74
N VAL A 38 3.52 -9.02 -7.66
CA VAL A 38 4.46 -10.15 -7.66
C VAL A 38 5.76 -9.69 -8.31
N VAL A 39 6.86 -9.76 -7.57
CA VAL A 39 8.19 -9.40 -8.08
C VAL A 39 8.82 -10.56 -8.87
N SER A 40 9.82 -10.27 -9.70
CA SER A 40 10.46 -11.25 -10.58
C SER A 40 11.43 -12.20 -9.87
N ASP A 41 11.99 -11.78 -8.74
CA ASP A 41 13.05 -12.49 -8.02
C ASP A 41 13.06 -12.13 -6.53
N LEU A 42 13.92 -12.80 -5.75
CA LEU A 42 14.05 -12.61 -4.30
C LEU A 42 14.89 -11.38 -3.90
N ASN A 43 15.45 -10.66 -4.88
CA ASN A 43 16.28 -9.49 -4.69
C ASN A 43 15.71 -8.27 -5.46
N PRO A 44 14.42 -7.94 -5.28
CA PRO A 44 13.79 -6.91 -6.07
C PRO A 44 14.45 -5.55 -5.83
N VAL A 45 14.35 -4.67 -6.83
CA VAL A 45 14.69 -3.27 -6.68
C VAL A 45 13.46 -2.52 -6.21
N LEU A 46 13.54 -1.94 -5.02
CA LEU A 46 12.52 -1.05 -4.49
C LEU A 46 12.84 0.38 -4.94
N THR A 47 11.83 1.13 -5.37
CA THR A 47 11.96 2.54 -5.76
C THR A 47 10.88 3.40 -5.14
N TRP A 48 11.22 4.65 -4.81
CA TRP A 48 10.31 5.59 -4.19
C TRP A 48 10.50 7.01 -4.72
N ALA A 49 9.57 7.90 -4.42
CA ALA A 49 9.67 9.31 -4.77
C ALA A 49 10.71 10.00 -3.88
N ALA A 50 11.50 10.89 -4.50
CA ALA A 50 12.38 11.78 -3.75
C ALA A 50 11.58 12.67 -2.79
N ASP A 51 12.14 12.92 -1.62
CA ASP A 51 11.69 13.98 -0.73
C ASP A 51 11.97 15.35 -1.36
N LYS A 52 11.25 16.38 -0.89
CA LYS A 52 11.46 17.76 -1.33
C LYS A 52 12.80 18.30 -0.82
N ASP A 53 13.27 17.82 0.32
CA ASP A 53 14.57 18.14 0.86
C ASP A 53 15.60 17.12 0.36
N SER A 54 16.51 17.56 -0.53
CA SER A 54 17.54 16.70 -1.12
C SER A 54 18.65 16.30 -0.13
N ALA A 55 18.69 16.89 1.07
CA ALA A 55 19.68 16.56 2.09
C ALA A 55 19.28 15.36 2.97
N VAL A 56 18.10 14.75 2.72
CA VAL A 56 17.65 13.58 3.47
C VAL A 56 18.19 12.28 2.86
N SER A 57 18.44 11.31 3.73
CA SER A 57 18.60 9.91 3.38
C SER A 57 17.35 9.13 3.78
N TYR A 58 17.29 7.85 3.44
CA TYR A 58 16.13 7.00 3.71
C TYR A 58 16.52 5.78 4.54
N ASP A 59 15.63 5.42 5.46
CA ASP A 59 15.66 4.09 6.07
C ASP A 59 14.55 3.24 5.44
N LEU A 60 14.85 1.97 5.23
CA LEU A 60 13.98 0.96 4.65
C LEU A 60 13.84 -0.21 5.62
N GLU A 61 12.61 -0.68 5.80
CA GLU A 61 12.29 -1.87 6.59
C GLU A 61 11.35 -2.78 5.79
N ILE A 62 11.63 -4.09 5.75
CA ILE A 62 10.74 -5.10 5.18
C ILE A 62 10.34 -6.09 6.26
N LYS A 63 9.03 -6.36 6.35
CA LYS A 63 8.46 -7.34 7.27
C LYS A 63 7.72 -8.42 6.52
N GLU A 64 7.89 -9.65 6.99
CA GLU A 64 7.05 -10.77 6.60
C GLU A 64 5.62 -10.53 7.10
N ILE A 65 4.64 -10.82 6.24
CA ILE A 65 3.22 -10.71 6.56
C ILE A 65 2.63 -12.13 6.65
N ASN A 66 1.85 -12.38 7.71
CA ASN A 66 1.12 -13.63 7.84
C ASN A 66 -0.14 -13.65 6.95
N LYS A 67 -0.87 -14.77 6.96
CA LYS A 67 -2.11 -14.94 6.16
C LYS A 67 -3.22 -13.94 6.52
N ASP A 68 -3.16 -13.33 7.69
CA ASP A 68 -4.13 -12.34 8.17
C ASP A 68 -3.76 -10.90 7.78
N GLY A 69 -2.67 -10.69 7.02
CA GLY A 69 -2.22 -9.35 6.64
C GLY A 69 -1.44 -8.63 7.75
N ILE A 70 -0.99 -9.35 8.78
CA ILE A 70 -0.29 -8.78 9.94
C ILE A 70 1.22 -8.96 9.76
N ALA A 71 1.97 -7.85 9.90
CA ALA A 71 3.42 -7.89 9.93
C ALA A 71 3.92 -8.61 11.19
N VAL A 72 4.66 -9.71 11.01
CA VAL A 72 5.09 -10.58 12.12
C VAL A 72 6.57 -10.45 12.47
N LYS A 73 7.43 -10.14 11.49
CA LYS A 73 8.88 -10.14 11.67
C LYS A 73 9.57 -9.21 10.68
N VAL A 74 10.54 -8.41 11.15
CA VAL A 74 11.48 -7.70 10.28
C VAL A 74 12.48 -8.70 9.68
N VAL A 75 12.53 -8.76 8.35
CA VAL A 75 13.42 -9.67 7.60
C VAL A 75 14.54 -8.92 6.89
N TYR A 76 14.35 -7.63 6.63
CA TYR A 76 15.34 -6.76 6.02
C TYR A 76 15.25 -5.36 6.62
N SER A 77 16.40 -4.74 6.89
CA SER A 77 16.48 -3.34 7.27
C SER A 77 17.75 -2.73 6.72
N LYS A 78 17.65 -1.49 6.24
CA LYS A 78 18.79 -0.71 5.75
C LYS A 78 18.58 0.76 6.09
N GLU A 79 19.59 1.36 6.69
CA GLU A 79 19.56 2.77 7.11
C GLU A 79 20.47 3.62 6.24
N GLY A 80 20.16 4.92 6.15
CA GLY A 80 21.04 5.90 5.50
C GLY A 80 21.22 5.68 3.99
N ILE A 81 20.19 5.15 3.31
CA ILE A 81 20.21 4.97 1.87
C ILE A 81 20.22 6.34 1.19
N ASN A 82 21.22 6.56 0.35
CA ASN A 82 21.32 7.73 -0.51
C ASN A 82 20.62 7.44 -1.84
N GLY A 83 19.80 8.38 -2.32
CA GLY A 83 19.00 8.23 -3.54
C GLY A 83 17.63 7.59 -3.28
N THR A 84 16.98 7.16 -4.36
CA THR A 84 15.55 6.80 -4.34
C THR A 84 15.27 5.37 -4.80
N SER A 85 16.30 4.51 -4.74
CA SER A 85 16.19 3.11 -5.11
C SER A 85 17.13 2.26 -4.28
N HIS A 86 16.72 1.04 -3.98
CA HIS A 86 17.54 0.08 -3.27
C HIS A 86 17.25 -1.35 -3.72
N LYS A 87 18.29 -2.10 -4.07
CA LYS A 87 18.18 -3.53 -4.39
C LYS A 87 18.31 -4.33 -3.11
N ILE A 88 17.40 -5.27 -2.88
CA ILE A 88 17.49 -6.15 -1.72
C ILE A 88 18.71 -7.08 -1.85
N GLU A 89 19.51 -7.13 -0.80
CA GLU A 89 20.78 -7.85 -0.74
C GLU A 89 20.61 -9.18 0.01
N GLY A 90 21.30 -10.23 -0.45
CA GLY A 90 21.33 -11.55 0.21
C GLY A 90 20.01 -12.32 0.17
N ASP A 91 19.88 -13.31 1.05
CA ASP A 91 18.75 -14.27 1.05
C ASP A 91 17.66 -13.89 2.07
N ALA A 92 17.38 -12.59 2.18
CA ALA A 92 16.43 -12.06 3.17
C ALA A 92 14.97 -12.48 2.89
N LEU A 93 14.62 -12.64 1.61
CA LEU A 93 13.28 -12.97 1.15
C LEU A 93 13.20 -14.46 0.78
N LYS A 94 12.07 -15.09 1.08
CA LYS A 94 11.79 -16.49 0.77
C LYS A 94 10.75 -16.58 -0.35
N PRO A 95 10.78 -17.61 -1.21
CA PRO A 95 9.79 -17.80 -2.27
C PRO A 95 8.35 -17.94 -1.76
N GLY A 96 7.38 -17.48 -2.56
CA GLY A 96 5.94 -17.62 -2.30
C GLY A 96 5.41 -16.88 -1.07
N MET A 97 6.18 -15.94 -0.51
CA MET A 97 5.83 -15.19 0.70
C MET A 97 5.32 -13.79 0.38
N CYS A 98 4.47 -13.27 1.27
CA CYS A 98 4.01 -11.88 1.24
C CYS A 98 4.82 -11.02 2.21
N TYR A 99 5.23 -9.85 1.73
CA TYR A 99 6.05 -8.91 2.49
C TYR A 99 5.43 -7.53 2.48
N SER A 100 5.62 -6.80 3.58
CA SER A 100 5.34 -5.38 3.69
C SER A 100 6.65 -4.62 3.70
N TRP A 101 6.69 -3.47 3.06
CA TRP A 101 7.85 -2.59 3.12
C TRP A 101 7.44 -1.17 3.51
N ALA A 102 8.34 -0.53 4.25
CA ALA A 102 8.15 0.80 4.78
C ALA A 102 9.43 1.63 4.63
N LEU A 103 9.23 2.93 4.43
CA LEU A 103 10.28 3.93 4.27
C LEU A 103 10.06 5.08 5.25
N ARG A 104 11.14 5.67 5.74
CA ARG A 104 11.12 6.95 6.44
C ARG A 104 12.32 7.79 5.99
N THR A 105 12.20 9.11 6.11
CA THR A 105 13.34 10.00 5.88
C THR A 105 14.18 10.14 7.14
N ARG A 106 15.48 10.37 6.93
CA ARG A 106 16.49 10.61 7.94
C ARG A 106 17.27 11.88 7.59
N LYS A 107 17.36 12.80 8.56
CA LYS A 107 18.18 14.02 8.49
C LYS A 107 19.02 14.14 9.77
N GLY A 108 20.25 13.64 9.72
CA GLY A 108 21.06 13.42 10.92
C GLY A 108 20.35 12.45 11.87
N GLU A 109 20.15 12.88 13.11
CA GLU A 109 19.41 12.12 14.14
C GLU A 109 17.88 12.24 14.03
N THR A 110 17.38 13.13 13.17
CA THR A 110 15.93 13.34 13.03
C THR A 110 15.33 12.32 12.06
N LEU A 111 14.33 11.58 12.54
CA LEU A 111 13.64 10.53 11.77
C LEU A 111 12.17 10.91 11.56
N SER A 112 11.67 10.73 10.34
CA SER A 112 10.23 10.83 10.10
C SER A 112 9.49 9.59 10.60
N ALA A 113 8.16 9.69 10.66
CA ALA A 113 7.34 8.49 10.73
C ALA A 113 7.54 7.61 9.49
N TRP A 114 7.42 6.30 9.66
CA TRP A 114 7.30 5.35 8.56
C TRP A 114 6.11 5.69 7.67
N ASN A 115 6.28 5.53 6.36
CA ASN A 115 5.24 5.77 5.39
C ASN A 115 4.08 4.78 5.59
N ARG A 116 2.87 5.25 5.29
CA ARG A 116 1.66 4.43 5.38
C ARG A 116 0.70 4.77 4.26
N GLN A 117 0.02 3.76 3.73
CA GLN A 117 -1.05 3.96 2.76
C GLN A 117 -2.39 4.06 3.50
N SER A 118 -3.07 5.18 3.34
CA SER A 118 -4.45 5.34 3.80
C SER A 118 -5.38 5.20 2.60
N LYS A 119 -6.27 4.20 2.65
CA LYS A 119 -7.40 4.09 1.71
C LYS A 119 -8.61 4.73 2.38
N TYR A 120 -9.17 5.75 1.73
CA TYR A 120 -10.43 6.36 2.11
C TYR A 120 -11.50 5.91 1.13
N ILE A 121 -12.54 5.27 1.66
CA ILE A 121 -13.74 4.91 0.91
C ILE A 121 -14.89 5.67 1.56
N GLU A 122 -15.46 6.62 0.83
CA GLU A 122 -16.76 7.20 1.18
C GLU A 122 -17.84 6.37 0.49
N LEU A 123 -18.61 5.64 1.29
CA LEU A 123 -19.97 5.25 0.93
C LEU A 123 -20.90 6.20 1.69
N ILE A 124 -22.03 6.60 1.09
CA ILE A 124 -22.98 7.59 1.64
C ILE A 124 -23.47 7.24 3.08
N VAL A 125 -23.21 6.02 3.56
CA VAL A 125 -23.58 5.54 4.92
C VAL A 125 -22.40 4.94 5.69
N TYR A 126 -21.18 4.87 5.13
CA TYR A 126 -20.03 4.22 5.76
C TYR A 126 -18.69 4.79 5.27
N ALA A 127 -17.92 5.35 6.19
CA ALA A 127 -16.53 5.73 5.96
C ALA A 127 -15.60 4.72 6.64
N SER A 128 -14.79 4.01 5.85
CA SER A 128 -13.70 3.19 6.39
C SER A 128 -12.36 3.81 6.05
N ARG A 129 -11.47 3.82 7.05
CA ARG A 129 -10.05 4.11 6.87
C ARG A 129 -9.28 2.83 7.11
N THR A 130 -8.68 2.29 6.08
CA THR A 130 -7.70 1.20 6.25
C THR A 130 -6.31 1.79 6.06
N ASN A 131 -5.46 1.54 7.03
CA ASN A 131 -4.06 1.94 7.02
C ASN A 131 -3.27 0.69 6.66
N ARG A 132 -2.91 0.54 5.39
CA ARG A 132 -2.26 -0.67 4.89
C ARG A 132 -0.77 -0.41 4.68
N PRO A 133 0.09 -1.39 5.02
CA PRO A 133 1.47 -1.35 4.56
C PRO A 133 1.53 -1.46 3.03
N PHE A 134 2.67 -1.14 2.44
CA PHE A 134 2.90 -1.43 1.03
C PHE A 134 3.34 -2.87 0.90
N GLU A 135 2.59 -3.67 0.15
CA GLU A 135 2.77 -5.12 0.12
C GLU A 135 3.31 -5.56 -1.23
N PHE A 136 4.11 -6.62 -1.25
CA PHE A 136 4.51 -7.32 -2.48
C PHE A 136 4.69 -8.80 -2.20
N ILE A 137 4.67 -9.60 -3.26
CA ILE A 137 4.74 -11.06 -3.20
C ILE A 137 5.99 -11.50 -3.95
N THR A 138 6.79 -12.37 -3.36
CA THR A 138 7.92 -13.01 -4.04
C THR A 138 7.44 -14.12 -4.98
N PRO A 139 8.17 -14.44 -6.05
CA PRO A 139 7.81 -15.55 -6.92
C PRO A 139 7.84 -16.87 -6.16
N ASP A 140 7.11 -17.86 -6.66
CA ASP A 140 7.19 -19.23 -6.16
C ASP A 140 8.60 -19.80 -6.32
N ALA A 141 8.89 -20.89 -5.61
CA ALA A 141 10.13 -21.62 -5.81
C ALA A 141 10.19 -22.13 -7.27
N PRO A 142 11.37 -22.10 -7.91
CA PRO A 142 11.56 -22.59 -9.27
C PRO A 142 11.27 -24.10 -9.41
#